data_AF-E3N6L8-F1
#
_entry.id   AF-E3N6L8-F1
#
_cell.length_a   1.000
_cell.length_b   1.000
_cell.length_c   1.000
_cell.angle_alpha   90.00
_cell.angle_beta   90.00
_cell.angle_gamma   90.00
#
_symmetry.space_group_name_H-M   'P 1'
#
loop_
_entity.id
_entity.type
_entity.pdbx_description
1 polymer ?
#
loop_
_entity_poly.entity_id
_entity_poly.type
_entity_poly.pdbx_seq_one_letter_code
_entity_poly.pdbx_strand_id
1 'polypeptide(L)'
;MRASGKDLIGNHSTYLLFNPIWPTDTSKWPKGIRANGHLLLNNEKMSKSTGNFMTLEEAIEKFSADGMRLSLADAGDGLEDDAAILRLVNMIKWVKVRIQKSENSKKNNVFRK
;
A
#
# COMPACT_ATOMS: atom_id res chain seq x y z
N MET A 1 15.95 -6.07 10.46
CA MET A 1 15.28 -6.80 9.35
C MET A 1 15.32 -5.91 8.11
N ARG A 2 15.62 -6.46 6.93
CA ARG A 2 15.64 -5.70 5.66
C ARG A 2 14.39 -6.01 4.84
N ALA A 3 13.59 -5.00 4.50
CA ALA A 3 12.43 -5.13 3.60
C ALA A 3 12.78 -4.57 2.21
N SER A 4 12.31 -5.20 1.15
CA SER A 4 12.62 -4.83 -0.23
C SER A 4 11.62 -5.40 -1.23
N GLY A 5 11.51 -4.84 -2.43
CA GLY A 5 10.80 -5.48 -3.53
C GLY A 5 11.47 -6.79 -3.97
N LYS A 6 10.68 -7.71 -4.52
CA LYS A 6 11.14 -9.01 -5.05
C LYS A 6 12.15 -8.89 -6.19
N ASP A 7 12.11 -7.78 -6.92
CA ASP A 7 13.04 -7.43 -7.99
C ASP A 7 14.50 -7.39 -7.49
N LEU A 8 14.70 -7.05 -6.21
CA LEU A 8 16.03 -6.93 -5.61
C LEU A 8 16.58 -8.23 -5.03
N ILE A 9 15.86 -9.36 -5.15
CA ILE A 9 16.34 -10.66 -4.66
C ILE A 9 17.55 -11.11 -5.48
N GLY A 10 17.45 -11.11 -6.81
CA GLY A 10 18.48 -11.64 -7.70
C GLY A 10 19.75 -10.79 -7.83
N ASN A 11 19.80 -9.61 -7.20
CA ASN A 11 20.94 -8.71 -7.28
C ASN A 11 21.35 -8.20 -5.89
N HIS A 12 20.89 -7.03 -5.47
CA HIS A 12 21.24 -6.30 -4.26
C HIS A 12 21.10 -7.12 -2.97
N SER A 13 20.01 -7.86 -2.81
CA SER A 13 19.82 -8.71 -1.63
C SER A 13 20.78 -9.90 -1.62
N THR A 14 21.15 -10.39 -2.80
CA THR A 14 22.16 -11.42 -2.98
C THR A 14 23.57 -10.87 -2.70
N TYR A 15 23.90 -9.68 -3.21
CA TYR A 15 25.17 -8.99 -2.91
C TYR A 15 25.31 -8.65 -1.42
N LEU A 16 24.22 -8.34 -0.72
CA LEU A 16 24.23 -8.16 0.74
C LEU A 16 24.75 -9.39 1.49
N LEU A 17 24.49 -10.60 0.98
CA LEU A 17 24.98 -11.85 1.55
C LEU A 17 26.41 -12.16 1.10
N PHE A 18 26.73 -11.89 -0.16
CA PHE A 18 28.04 -12.21 -0.73
C PHE A 18 29.15 -11.23 -0.35
N ASN A 19 28.84 -10.00 0.08
CA ASN A 19 29.83 -9.02 0.49
C ASN A 19 30.15 -9.22 1.98
N PRO A 20 31.19 -10.00 2.35
CA PRO A 20 31.39 -10.41 3.72
C PRO A 20 32.13 -9.30 4.45
N ILE A 21 31.40 -8.34 5.01
CA ILE A 21 31.99 -7.29 5.87
C ILE A 21 32.50 -7.93 7.19
N TRP A 22 31.94 -9.09 7.57
CA TRP A 22 32.28 -9.79 8.82
C TRP A 22 32.35 -11.32 8.63
N PRO A 23 33.40 -11.85 7.96
CA PRO A 23 33.52 -13.29 7.68
C PRO A 23 33.68 -14.16 8.95
N THR A 24 34.25 -13.61 10.02
CA THR A 24 34.50 -14.32 11.29
C THR A 24 33.44 -14.08 12.35
N ASP A 25 32.60 -13.06 12.18
CA ASP A 25 31.60 -12.66 13.17
C ASP A 25 30.18 -12.81 12.61
N THR A 26 29.63 -14.00 12.78
CA THR A 26 28.27 -14.38 12.35
C THR A 26 27.18 -13.65 13.14
N SER A 27 27.51 -13.01 14.26
CA SER A 27 26.55 -12.20 15.02
C SER A 27 26.10 -10.98 14.21
N LYS A 28 26.98 -10.44 13.36
CA LYS A 28 26.73 -9.26 12.53
C LYS A 28 26.07 -9.54 11.18
N TRP A 29 25.83 -10.81 10.87
CA TRP A 29 25.19 -11.18 9.62
C TRP A 29 23.73 -10.73 9.56
N PRO A 30 23.20 -10.42 8.36
CA PRO A 30 21.80 -10.08 8.18
C PRO A 30 20.90 -11.19 8.74
N LYS A 31 20.06 -10.84 9.73
CA LYS A 31 19.20 -11.82 10.42
C LYS A 31 17.91 -12.16 9.68
N GLY A 32 17.57 -11.43 8.62
CA GLY A 32 16.36 -11.66 7.86
C GLY A 32 16.11 -10.61 6.78
N ILE A 33 15.66 -11.10 5.64
CA ILE A 33 15.28 -10.31 4.47
C ILE A 33 13.82 -10.65 4.15
N ARG A 34 12.98 -9.63 3.97
CA ARG A 34 11.57 -9.76 3.61
C ARG A 34 11.37 -9.13 2.24
N ALA A 35 10.83 -9.90 1.30
CA ALA A 35 10.54 -9.42 -0.04
C ALA A 35 9.04 -9.24 -0.28
N ASN A 36 8.63 -8.11 -0.82
CA ASN A 36 7.24 -7.83 -1.21
C ASN A 36 7.06 -7.85 -2.74
N GLY A 37 5.84 -8.12 -3.19
CA GLY A 37 5.44 -7.93 -4.59
C GLY A 37 5.41 -6.46 -5.00
N HIS A 38 5.21 -6.20 -6.29
CA HIS A 38 5.02 -4.85 -6.78
C HIS A 38 3.61 -4.37 -6.48
N LEU A 39 3.50 -3.07 -6.22
CA LEU A 39 2.22 -2.46 -5.97
C LEU A 39 1.45 -2.26 -7.28
N LEU A 40 0.20 -2.72 -7.30
CA LEU A 40 -0.74 -2.43 -8.38
C LEU A 40 -1.63 -1.25 -7.99
N LEU A 41 -1.90 -0.37 -8.98
CA LEU A 41 -2.84 0.72 -8.83
C LEU A 41 -4.07 0.39 -9.69
N ASN A 42 -5.24 0.29 -9.05
CA ASN A 42 -6.48 -0.13 -9.70
C ASN A 42 -6.39 -1.50 -10.42
N ASN A 43 -5.68 -2.46 -9.83
CA ASN A 43 -5.35 -3.77 -10.43
C ASN A 43 -4.52 -3.71 -11.72
N GLU A 44 -3.96 -2.54 -12.06
CA GLU A 44 -3.07 -2.37 -13.20
C GLU A 44 -1.66 -1.98 -12.73
N LYS A 45 -0.67 -2.32 -13.54
CA LYS A 45 0.72 -1.95 -13.29
C LYS A 45 0.83 -0.43 -13.30
N MET A 46 1.50 0.13 -12.29
CA MET A 46 1.80 1.56 -12.29
C MET A 46 2.75 1.91 -13.44
N SER A 47 2.33 2.81 -14.30
CA SER A 47 3.13 3.30 -15.42
C SER A 47 2.76 4.75 -15.76
N LYS A 48 3.78 5.58 -15.98
CA LYS A 48 3.59 6.98 -16.41
C LYS A 48 3.02 7.06 -17.83
N SER A 49 3.36 6.10 -18.70
CA SER A 49 2.92 6.12 -20.10
C SER A 49 1.44 5.78 -20.28
N THR A 50 0.86 4.96 -19.40
CA THR A 50 -0.57 4.61 -19.43
C THR A 50 -1.43 5.63 -18.66
N GLY A 51 -0.80 6.62 -18.02
CA GLY A 51 -1.48 7.55 -17.11
C GLY A 51 -1.89 6.94 -15.77
N ASN A 52 -1.62 5.64 -15.53
CA ASN A 52 -1.89 4.96 -14.27
C ASN A 52 -0.67 5.12 -13.33
N PHE A 53 -0.45 6.34 -12.86
CA PHE A 53 0.65 6.67 -11.96
C PHE A 53 0.16 7.66 -10.90
N MET A 54 0.65 7.48 -9.68
CA MET A 54 0.35 8.38 -8.57
C MET A 54 1.60 8.50 -7.70
N THR A 55 2.00 9.72 -7.42
CA THR A 55 3.07 10.01 -6.47
C THR A 55 2.57 9.88 -5.03
N LEU A 56 3.51 9.74 -4.09
CA LEU A 56 3.18 9.68 -2.66
C LEU A 56 2.46 10.95 -2.19
N GLU A 57 2.90 12.12 -2.65
CA GLU A 57 2.31 13.41 -2.29
C GLU A 57 0.86 13.51 -2.78
N GLU A 58 0.61 13.24 -4.06
CA GLU A 58 -0.75 13.20 -4.63
C GLU A 58 -1.64 12.19 -3.90
N ALA A 59 -1.10 11.02 -3.52
CA ALA A 59 -1.85 10.01 -2.78
C ALA A 59 -2.25 10.49 -1.38
N ILE A 60 -1.35 11.19 -0.67
CA ILE A 60 -1.62 11.75 0.66
C ILE A 60 -2.66 12.87 0.57
N GLU A 61 -2.52 13.79 -0.39
CA GLU A 61 -3.49 14.88 -0.58
C GLU A 61 -4.88 14.35 -0.93
N LYS A 62 -4.95 13.28 -1.73
CA LYS A 62 -6.22 12.71 -2.20
C LYS A 62 -6.89 11.79 -1.17
N PHE A 63 -6.12 11.07 -0.36
CA PHE A 63 -6.65 9.99 0.50
C PHE A 63 -6.32 10.14 1.99
N SER A 64 -5.61 11.20 2.39
CA SER A 64 -5.00 11.34 3.72
C SER A 64 -3.90 10.30 3.98
N ALA A 65 -2.94 10.67 4.82
CA ALA A 65 -1.83 9.80 5.21
C ALA A 65 -2.32 8.50 5.87
N ASP A 66 -3.33 8.58 6.74
CA ASP A 66 -3.86 7.42 7.47
C ASP A 66 -4.67 6.50 6.55
N GLY A 67 -5.46 7.08 5.64
CA GLY A 67 -6.21 6.32 4.64
C GLY A 67 -5.27 5.56 3.70
N MET A 68 -4.17 6.19 3.29
CA MET A 68 -3.14 5.55 2.48
C MET A 68 -2.42 4.42 3.23
N ARG A 69 -1.99 4.65 4.49
CA ARG A 69 -1.32 3.62 5.30
C ARG A 69 -2.19 2.41 5.53
N LEU A 70 -3.48 2.61 5.83
CA LEU A 70 -4.41 1.50 6.02
C LEU A 70 -4.65 0.73 4.71
N SER A 71 -4.73 1.43 3.59
CA SER A 71 -4.85 0.80 2.26
C SER A 71 -3.61 0.00 1.90
N LEU A 72 -2.42 0.50 2.22
CA LEU A 72 -1.15 -0.21 2.00
C LEU A 72 -0.97 -1.41 2.94
N ALA A 73 -1.53 -1.36 4.15
CA ALA A 73 -1.54 -2.51 5.05
C ALA A 73 -2.47 -3.64 4.56
N ASP A 74 -3.54 -3.31 3.84
CA ASP A 74 -4.46 -4.26 3.20
C ASP A 74 -3.92 -4.82 1.86
N ALA A 75 -2.85 -4.24 1.32
CA ALA A 75 -2.28 -4.54 0.02
C ALA A 75 -1.55 -5.89 -0.10
N GLY A 76 -1.80 -6.80 0.82
CA GLY A 76 -1.15 -8.10 0.86
C GLY A 76 0.27 -8.08 1.44
N ASP A 77 0.61 -9.18 2.09
CA ASP A 77 1.94 -9.49 2.61
C ASP A 77 2.62 -10.59 1.75
N GLY A 78 2.22 -10.74 0.49
CA GLY A 78 2.77 -11.75 -0.41
C GLY A 78 4.04 -11.32 -1.17
N LEU A 79 4.56 -12.25 -1.96
CA LEU A 79 5.45 -11.96 -3.09
C LEU A 79 4.67 -11.62 -4.37
N GLU A 80 3.36 -11.88 -4.36
CA GLU A 80 2.46 -11.57 -5.46
C GLU A 80 2.22 -10.06 -5.56
N ASP A 81 1.96 -9.59 -6.78
CA ASP A 81 1.65 -8.18 -7.03
C ASP A 81 0.20 -7.94 -6.63
N ASP A 82 -0.05 -6.93 -5.79
CA ASP A 82 -1.35 -6.75 -5.14
C ASP A 82 -1.74 -5.27 -5.01
N ALA A 83 -3.04 -5.02 -4.92
CA ALA A 83 -3.66 -3.71 -5.11
C ALA A 83 -4.09 -3.09 -3.77
N ALA A 84 -3.32 -2.12 -3.28
CA ALA A 84 -3.58 -1.41 -2.02
C ALA A 84 -4.80 -0.47 -2.06
N ILE A 85 -4.85 0.41 -3.05
CA ILE A 85 -5.53 1.70 -2.90
C ILE A 85 -7.03 1.62 -3.24
N LEU A 86 -7.43 0.73 -4.15
CA LEU A 86 -8.79 0.77 -4.71
C LEU A 86 -9.86 0.27 -3.73
N ARG A 87 -9.58 -0.79 -2.96
CA ARG A 87 -10.59 -1.44 -2.10
C ARG A 87 -11.00 -0.54 -0.93
N LEU A 88 -10.03 -0.05 -0.17
CA LEU A 88 -10.31 0.70 1.06
C LEU A 88 -10.84 2.12 0.76
N VAL A 89 -10.34 2.78 -0.29
CA VAL A 89 -10.85 4.10 -0.72
C VAL A 89 -12.30 4.01 -1.16
N ASN A 90 -12.66 2.97 -1.91
CA ASN A 90 -14.05 2.73 -2.31
C ASN A 90 -14.94 2.48 -1.10
N MET A 91 -14.43 1.75 -0.09
CA MET A 91 -15.14 1.54 1.17
C MET A 91 -15.37 2.86 1.93
N ILE A 92 -14.34 3.70 2.09
CA ILE A 92 -14.47 5.00 2.79
C ILE A 92 -15.45 5.93 2.07
N LYS A 93 -15.37 6.01 0.72
CA LYS A 93 -16.33 6.79 -0.08
C LYS A 93 -17.75 6.28 0.13
N TRP A 94 -17.94 4.95 0.10
CA TRP A 94 -19.24 4.32 0.31
C TRP A 94 -19.82 4.63 1.71
N VAL A 95 -19.01 4.54 2.77
CA VAL A 95 -19.41 4.87 4.15
C VAL A 95 -19.85 6.34 4.25
N LYS A 96 -19.07 7.28 3.70
CA LYS A 96 -19.41 8.72 3.70
C LYS A 96 -20.75 8.98 3.01
N VAL A 97 -20.97 8.38 1.84
CA VAL A 97 -22.25 8.49 1.10
C VAL A 97 -23.41 7.91 1.92
N ARG A 98 -23.19 6.81 2.65
CA ARG A 98 -24.24 6.17 3.45
C ARG A 98 -24.62 6.99 4.69
N ILE A 99 -23.65 7.62 5.35
CA ILE A 99 -23.87 8.53 6.49
C ILE A 99 -24.69 9.74 6.03
N GLN A 100 -24.29 10.40 4.93
CA GLN A 100 -25.04 11.55 4.39
C GLN A 100 -26.49 11.19 4.01
N LYS A 101 -26.72 10.01 3.39
CA LYS A 101 -28.08 9.53 3.11
C LYS A 101 -28.91 9.33 4.38
N SER A 102 -28.31 8.79 5.44
CA SER A 102 -28.95 8.60 6.74
C SER A 102 -29.33 9.95 7.39
N GLU A 103 -28.42 10.92 7.38
CA GLU A 103 -28.69 12.26 7.93
C GLU A 103 -29.78 13.00 7.14
N ASN A 104 -29.74 12.95 5.81
CA ASN A 104 -30.77 13.55 4.96
C ASN A 104 -32.14 12.90 5.17
N SER A 105 -32.18 11.58 5.35
CA SER A 105 -33.43 10.86 5.67
C SER A 105 -34.00 11.29 7.03
N LYS A 106 -33.15 11.52 8.04
CA LYS A 106 -33.58 12.03 9.36
C LYS A 106 -34.12 13.45 9.25
N LYS A 107 -33.44 14.35 8.51
CA LYS A 107 -33.92 15.74 8.29
C LYS A 107 -35.27 15.77 7.57
N ASN A 108 -35.47 14.95 6.54
CA ASN A 108 -36.74 14.90 5.80
C ASN A 108 -37.92 14.35 6.63
N ASN A 109 -37.67 13.53 7.65
CA ASN A 109 -38.71 13.06 8.57
C ASN A 109 -39.06 14.08 9.66
N VAL A 110 -38.17 15.02 9.99
CA VAL A 110 -38.45 16.11 10.95
C VAL A 110 -39.30 17.20 10.29
N PHE A 111 -39.14 17.47 8.99
CA PHE A 111 -39.97 18.43 8.23
C PHE A 111 -41.34 17.89 7.79
N ARG A 112 -41.64 16.61 8.07
CA ARG A 112 -42.93 15.95 7.74
C ARG A 112 -43.86 15.79 8.95
N LYS A 113 -43.51 16.35 10.11
CA LYS A 113 -44.40 16.55 11.27
C LYS A 113 -44.69 18.04 11.41
#